data_AF-A0A8H7LDV4-F1
#
_entry.id   AF-A0A8H7LDV4-F1
#
_cell.length_a   1.000
_cell.length_b   1.000
_cell.length_c   1.000
_cell.angle_alpha   90.00
_cell.angle_beta   90.00
_cell.angle_gamma   90.00
#
_symmetry.space_group_name_H-M   'P 1'
#
loop_
_entity.id
_entity.type
_entity.pdbx_description
1 polymer ?
#
loop_
_entity_poly.entity_id
_entity_poly.type
_entity_poly.pdbx_seq_one_letter_code
_entity_poly.pdbx_strand_id
1 'polypeptide(L)'
;MSTEKRKTVRKKKDPDAPKRSLSAYMFFANENRDIVRAENPGITFGQVGKMLGEKWKALTADDKVPYENKAATDKKRYEKEKAEYAKRQ
;
A
#
# COMPACT_ATOMS: atom_id res chain seq x y z
N MET A 1 0.93 -28.04 -10.14
CA MET A 1 0.32 -26.85 -9.50
C MET A 1 1.36 -25.74 -9.43
N SER A 2 1.45 -24.90 -10.46
CA SER A 2 2.41 -23.80 -10.49
C SER A 2 1.66 -22.49 -10.67
N THR A 3 1.54 -21.70 -9.60
CA THR A 3 0.93 -20.38 -9.67
C THR A 3 1.89 -19.42 -10.35
N GLU A 4 1.71 -19.29 -11.67
CA GLU A 4 2.43 -18.37 -12.53
C GLU A 4 2.13 -16.92 -12.10
N LYS A 5 3.02 -16.34 -11.28
CA LYS A 5 2.94 -14.94 -10.87
C LYS A 5 3.16 -14.04 -12.07
N ARG A 6 2.07 -13.65 -12.74
CA ARG A 6 2.02 -12.60 -13.76
C ARG A 6 2.72 -11.33 -13.23
N LYS A 7 3.93 -11.06 -13.71
CA LYS A 7 4.56 -9.73 -13.62
C LYS A 7 3.69 -8.78 -14.45
N THR A 8 2.77 -8.10 -13.80
CA THR A 8 2.05 -6.98 -14.41
C THR A 8 3.08 -5.91 -14.73
N VAL A 9 3.48 -5.83 -16.00
CA VAL A 9 4.18 -4.68 -16.57
C VAL A 9 3.32 -3.47 -16.23
N ARG A 10 3.74 -2.69 -15.22
CA ARG A 10 3.05 -1.44 -14.87
C ARG A 10 3.22 -0.53 -16.08
N LYS A 11 2.19 -0.45 -16.93
CA LYS A 11 2.05 0.59 -17.96
C LYS A 11 2.48 1.90 -17.30
N LYS A 12 3.42 2.63 -17.94
CA LYS A 12 3.85 3.96 -17.50
C LYS A 12 2.58 4.77 -17.27
N LYS A 13 2.22 4.94 -16.00
CA LYS A 13 1.06 5.74 -15.64
C LYS A 13 1.43 7.18 -15.98
N ASP A 14 0.55 7.87 -16.68
CA ASP A 14 0.79 9.24 -17.13
C ASP A 14 1.39 10.07 -15.99
N PRO A 15 2.42 10.89 -16.25
CA PRO A 15 3.09 11.66 -15.21
C PRO A 15 2.13 12.60 -14.46
N ASP A 16 1.07 13.05 -15.12
CA ASP A 16 0.01 13.89 -14.55
C ASP A 16 -1.07 13.09 -13.82
N ALA A 17 -1.12 11.77 -13.96
CA ALA A 17 -2.15 10.96 -13.31
C ALA A 17 -1.90 10.91 -11.79
N PRO A 18 -2.94 11.19 -10.98
CA PRO A 18 -2.78 11.23 -9.54
C PRO A 18 -2.31 9.89 -9.00
N LYS A 19 -1.41 9.97 -8.02
CA LYS A 19 -0.81 8.80 -7.38
C LYS A 19 -1.91 8.09 -6.59
N ARG A 20 -2.02 6.77 -6.79
CA ARG A 20 -3.09 5.95 -6.18
C ARG A 20 -3.10 6.13 -4.67
N SER A 21 -4.29 6.24 -4.08
CA SER A 21 -4.44 6.24 -2.63
C SER A 21 -3.83 4.99 -2.02
N LEU A 22 -3.19 5.16 -0.87
CA LEU A 22 -2.67 4.08 -0.06
C LEU A 22 -3.82 3.48 0.77
N SER A 23 -3.93 2.14 0.80
CA SER A 23 -4.87 1.45 1.68
C SER A 23 -4.34 1.42 3.12
N ALA A 24 -5.20 1.06 4.07
CA ALA A 24 -4.83 0.94 5.49
C ALA A 24 -3.63 0.00 5.68
N TYR A 25 -3.68 -1.15 4.98
CA TYR A 25 -2.57 -2.09 4.92
C TYR A 25 -1.30 -1.46 4.33
N MET A 26 -1.39 -0.60 3.31
CA MET A 26 -0.20 0.05 2.75
C MET A 26 0.42 1.08 3.70
N PHE A 27 -0.38 1.81 4.49
CA PHE A 27 0.15 2.68 5.55
C PHE A 27 0.88 1.87 6.61
N PHE A 28 0.22 0.84 7.14
CA PHE A 28 0.81 -0.09 8.09
C PHE A 28 2.08 -0.73 7.53
N ALA A 29 2.03 -1.24 6.30
CA ALA A 29 3.14 -1.90 5.65
C ALA A 29 4.29 -0.95 5.34
N ASN A 30 4.07 0.34 5.05
CA ASN A 30 5.18 1.28 4.89
C ASN A 30 5.88 1.54 6.23
N GLU A 31 5.14 1.95 7.27
CA GLU A 31 5.71 2.20 8.61
C GLU A 31 6.44 0.95 9.14
N ASN A 32 5.80 -0.22 9.05
CA ASN A 32 6.39 -1.45 9.57
C ASN A 32 7.45 -2.04 8.62
N ARG A 33 7.44 -1.74 7.32
CA ARG A 33 8.50 -2.17 6.41
C ARG A 33 9.82 -1.55 6.81
N ASP A 34 9.83 -0.27 7.14
CA ASP A 34 11.06 0.42 7.54
C ASP A 34 11.56 -0.12 8.89
N ILE A 35 10.66 -0.39 9.83
CA ILE A 35 10.98 -1.05 11.11
C ILE A 35 11.56 -2.45 10.87
N VAL A 36 10.83 -3.31 10.15
CA VAL A 36 11.23 -4.70 9.90
C VAL A 36 12.54 -4.77 9.12
N ARG A 37 12.78 -3.85 8.19
CA ARG A 37 14.04 -3.75 7.45
C ARG A 37 15.20 -3.24 8.31
N ALA A 38 14.92 -2.35 9.27
CA ALA A 38 15.91 -1.88 10.23
C ALA A 38 16.28 -2.97 11.24
N GLU A 39 15.29 -3.72 11.75
CA GLU A 39 15.52 -4.87 12.65
C GLU A 39 16.18 -6.05 11.93
N ASN A 40 15.91 -6.23 10.64
CA ASN A 40 16.43 -7.32 9.83
C ASN A 40 17.17 -6.75 8.61
N PRO A 41 18.39 -6.23 8.80
CA PRO A 41 19.20 -5.79 7.66
C PRO A 41 19.55 -7.02 6.81
N GLY A 42 19.08 -7.05 5.56
CA GLY A 42 19.41 -8.11 4.59
C GLY A 42 18.26 -9.04 4.18
N ILE A 43 17.07 -8.94 4.80
CA ILE A 43 15.91 -9.70 4.33
C ILE A 43 15.30 -9.09 3.06
N THR A 44 14.77 -9.95 2.19
CA THR A 44 14.20 -9.51 0.92
C THR A 44 12.84 -8.84 1.10
N PHE A 45 12.47 -7.93 0.19
CA PHE A 45 11.14 -7.30 0.21
C PHE A 45 9.99 -8.32 0.22
N GLY A 46 10.19 -9.49 -0.41
CA GLY A 46 9.21 -10.58 -0.38
C GLY A 46 8.99 -11.16 1.03
N GLN A 47 10.06 -11.34 1.80
CA GLN A 47 9.99 -11.81 3.19
C GLN A 47 9.36 -10.75 4.10
N VAL A 48 9.75 -9.49 3.93
CA VAL A 48 9.14 -8.36 4.66
C VAL A 48 7.63 -8.32 4.42
N GLY A 49 7.19 -8.39 3.16
CA GLY A 49 5.76 -8.40 2.83
C GLY A 49 5.00 -9.58 3.45
N LYS A 50 5.64 -10.76 3.56
CA LYS A 50 5.03 -11.93 4.21
C LYS A 50 4.83 -11.70 5.70
N MET A 51 5.86 -11.23 6.40
CA MET A 51 5.81 -10.88 7.83
C MET A 51 4.79 -9.78 8.12
N LEU A 52 4.75 -8.75 7.27
CA LEU A 52 3.77 -7.66 7.38
C LEU A 52 2.33 -8.13 7.15
N GLY A 53 2.13 -9.05 6.20
CA GLY A 53 0.82 -9.65 5.95
C GLY A 53 0.31 -10.46 7.14
N GLU A 54 1.19 -11.23 7.78
CA GLU A 54 0.87 -11.98 9.00
C GLU A 54 0.58 -11.04 10.17
N LYS A 55 1.44 -10.04 10.42
CA LYS A 55 1.19 -9.00 11.44
C LYS A 55 -0.14 -8.30 11.20
N TRP A 56 -0.45 -7.89 9.97
CA TRP A 56 -1.72 -7.24 9.65
C TRP A 56 -2.94 -8.15 9.86
N LYS A 57 -2.83 -9.44 9.58
CA LYS A 57 -3.91 -10.39 9.89
C LYS A 57 -4.07 -10.60 11.39
N ALA A 58 -2.97 -10.57 12.14
CA ALA A 58 -2.97 -10.68 13.60
C ALA A 58 -3.46 -9.41 14.30
N LEU A 59 -3.33 -8.23 13.67
CA LEU A 59 -3.86 -6.99 14.23
C LEU A 59 -5.39 -7.01 14.35
N THR A 60 -5.87 -6.45 15.46
CA THR A 60 -7.30 -6.32 15.74
C THR A 60 -7.95 -5.23 14.89
N ALA A 61 -9.28 -5.17 14.88
CA ALA A 61 -9.99 -4.08 14.21
C ALA A 61 -9.58 -2.72 14.78
N ASP A 62 -9.47 -2.61 16.11
CA ASP A 62 -9.06 -1.39 16.81
C ASP A 62 -7.69 -0.87 16.38
N ASP A 63 -6.70 -1.76 16.24
CA ASP A 63 -5.38 -1.36 15.75
C ASP A 63 -5.41 -0.91 14.29
N LYS A 64 -6.36 -1.45 13.50
CA LYS A 64 -6.57 -1.08 12.10
C LYS A 64 -7.31 0.23 11.95
N VAL A 65 -8.19 0.60 12.88
CA VAL A 65 -8.98 1.86 12.86
C VAL A 65 -8.12 3.10 12.52
N PRO A 66 -6.98 3.39 13.18
CA PRO A 66 -6.19 4.57 12.83
C PRO A 66 -5.63 4.49 11.40
N TYR A 67 -5.23 3.31 10.94
CA TYR A 67 -4.75 3.12 9.56
C TYR A 67 -5.90 3.20 8.54
N GLU A 68 -7.09 2.72 8.88
CA GLU A 68 -8.29 2.84 8.05
C GLU A 68 -8.75 4.28 7.93
N ASN A 69 -8.68 5.06 9.01
CA ASN A 69 -8.96 6.50 8.99
C ASN A 69 -7.93 7.27 8.12
N LYS A 70 -6.63 6.97 8.28
CA LYS A 70 -5.58 7.52 7.41
C LYS A 70 -5.85 7.17 5.94
N ALA A 71 -6.18 5.90 5.65
CA ALA A 71 -6.48 5.42 4.32
C ALA A 71 -7.76 6.02 3.73
N ALA A 72 -8.81 6.20 4.52
CA ALA A 72 -10.04 6.84 4.09
C ALA A 72 -9.81 8.31 3.73
N THR A 73 -8.96 9.00 4.51
CA THR A 73 -8.57 10.38 4.25
C THR A 73 -7.76 10.49 2.95
N ASP A 74 -6.76 9.62 2.76
CA ASP A 74 -5.95 9.58 1.55
C ASP A 74 -6.75 9.13 0.32
N LYS A 75 -7.71 8.22 0.50
CA LYS A 75 -8.67 7.83 -0.53
C LYS A 75 -9.50 9.02 -1.00
N LYS A 76 -10.05 9.82 -0.09
CA LYS A 76 -10.79 11.05 -0.44
C LYS A 76 -9.91 12.04 -1.20
N ARG A 77 -8.66 12.23 -0.77
CA ARG A 77 -7.67 13.06 -1.48
C ARG A 77 -7.47 12.56 -2.91
N TYR A 78 -7.18 11.28 -3.07
CA TYR A 78 -6.98 10.66 -4.38
C TYR A 78 -8.23 10.73 -5.26
N GLU A 79 -9.42 10.50 -4.71
CA GLU A 79 -10.68 10.59 -5.45
C GLU A 79 -10.91 12.01 -5.97
N LYS A 80 -10.61 13.04 -5.16
CA LYS A 80 -10.66 14.44 -5.57
C LYS A 80 -9.65 14.74 -6.68
N GLU A 81 -8.37 14.39 -6.47
CA GLU A 81 -7.33 14.61 -7.49
C GLU A 81 -7.62 13.83 -8.78
N LYS A 82 -8.14 12.60 -8.66
CA LYS A 82 -8.54 11.75 -9.80
C LYS A 82 -9.72 12.35 -10.55
N ALA A 83 -10.71 12.89 -9.86
CA ALA A 83 -11.84 13.57 -10.49
C ALA A 83 -11.36 14.83 -11.24
N GLU A 84 -10.48 15.63 -10.64
CA GLU A 84 -9.90 16.80 -11.30
C GLU A 84 -9.02 16.41 -12.49
N TYR A 85 -8.21 15.36 -12.37
CA TYR A 85 -7.45 14.81 -13.49
C TYR A 85 -8.36 14.29 -14.61
N ALA A 86 -9.44 13.59 -14.27
CA ALA A 86 -10.41 13.08 -15.24
C ALA A 86 -11.20 14.19 -15.95
N LYS A 87 -11.34 15.37 -15.33
CA LYS A 87 -11.89 16.56 -15.99
C LYS A 87 -10.87 17.28 -16.89
N ARG A 88 -9.58 17.07 -16.63
CA ARG A 88 -8.46 17.73 -17.32
C ARG A 88 -7.91 16.92 -18.48
N GLN A 89 -8.19 15.61 -18.50
CA GLN A 89 -8.04 14.69 -19.64
C GLN A 89 -9.25 14.79 -20.58
#